data_AF-A0A6V7UJN6-F1
#
_entry.id   AF-A0A6V7UJN6-F1
#
_cell.length_a   1.000
_cell.length_b   1.000
_cell.length_c   1.000
_cell.angle_alpha   90.00
_cell.angle_beta   90.00
_cell.angle_gamma   90.00
#
_symmetry.space_group_name_H-M   'P 1'
#
loop_
_entity.id
_entity.type
_entity.pdbx_description
1 polymer ?
#
loop_
_entity_poly.entity_id
_entity_poly.type
_entity_poly.pdbx_seq_one_letter_code
_entity_poly.pdbx_strand_id
1 'polypeptide(L)'
;MERSNAAKDAGKSIPNVSNNENGNTKQAKLLRQASATLGSGNLRDIILLPYGEDENEWIAANISDFFRQVSMLYGMISEHCSDETCPRMIAGEEYEYFWSDSKGAVMEPCPANVYIDYMLSWVQEELDDENVFPSQIGLDFLN
;
A
#
# COMPACT_ATOMS: atom_id res chain seq x y z
N MET A 1 -37.69 6.10 42.19
CA MET A 1 -37.21 4.71 42.30
C MET A 1 -36.52 4.39 40.97
N GLU A 2 -35.21 4.64 40.90
CA GLU A 2 -34.11 3.64 40.86
C GLU A 2 -33.76 3.28 39.40
N ARG A 3 -32.70 3.84 38.80
CA ARG A 3 -31.28 3.39 38.78
C ARG A 3 -31.08 1.89 38.46
N SER A 4 -30.45 1.59 37.32
CA SER A 4 -29.19 0.80 37.19
C SER A 4 -29.08 -0.08 35.93
N ASN A 5 -28.09 0.25 35.09
CA ASN A 5 -27.09 -0.58 34.38
C ASN A 5 -27.22 -2.11 34.38
N ALA A 6 -26.95 -2.74 33.21
CA ALA A 6 -25.64 -3.35 32.91
C ALA A 6 -25.69 -4.20 31.62
N ALA A 7 -24.87 -3.83 30.65
CA ALA A 7 -24.49 -4.69 29.52
C ALA A 7 -23.76 -5.94 30.03
N LYS A 8 -24.08 -7.11 29.47
CA LYS A 8 -23.31 -8.34 29.65
C LYS A 8 -22.69 -8.76 28.33
N ASP A 9 -21.38 -8.61 28.34
CA ASP A 9 -20.36 -9.15 27.46
C ASP A 9 -20.47 -10.68 27.36
N ALA A 10 -20.36 -11.21 26.15
CA ALA A 10 -20.07 -12.61 25.89
C ALA A 10 -19.16 -12.68 24.65
N GLY A 11 -17.88 -12.41 24.90
CA GLY A 11 -16.80 -12.59 23.92
C GLY A 11 -16.77 -14.02 23.39
N LYS A 12 -16.82 -14.15 22.06
CA LYS A 12 -16.63 -15.41 21.36
C LYS A 12 -15.12 -15.60 21.14
N SER A 13 -14.58 -16.62 21.79
CA SER A 13 -13.17 -16.99 21.79
C SER A 13 -12.62 -17.22 20.38
N ILE A 14 -11.46 -16.65 20.09
CA ILE A 14 -10.66 -16.87 18.88
C ILE A 14 -10.05 -18.28 18.95
N PRO A 15 -10.06 -19.10 17.88
CA PRO A 15 -9.43 -20.41 17.90
C PRO A 15 -7.90 -20.29 17.98
N ASN A 16 -7.30 -21.19 18.77
CA ASN A 16 -5.86 -21.34 18.99
C ASN A 16 -5.07 -21.41 17.68
N VAL A 17 -4.15 -20.45 17.47
CA VAL A 17 -3.09 -20.59 16.49
C VAL A 17 -2.08 -21.58 17.05
N SER A 18 -2.07 -22.78 16.48
CA SER A 18 -1.06 -23.80 16.73
C SER A 18 0.32 -23.27 16.36
N ASN A 19 1.20 -23.26 17.37
CA ASN A 19 2.61 -22.91 17.31
C ASN A 19 3.35 -23.72 16.22
N ASN A 20 3.82 -23.03 15.18
CA ASN A 20 4.97 -23.47 14.42
C ASN A 20 6.16 -22.58 14.81
N GLU A 21 6.85 -23.00 15.86
CA GLU A 21 8.09 -22.39 16.33
C GLU A 21 9.22 -22.79 15.38
N ASN A 22 9.60 -21.92 14.44
CA ASN A 22 10.98 -21.71 13.95
C ASN A 22 11.04 -20.68 12.80
N GLY A 23 10.37 -19.53 12.98
CA GLY A 23 10.41 -18.39 12.04
C GLY A 23 10.40 -17.03 12.78
N ASN A 24 11.60 -16.50 13.04
CA ASN A 24 11.93 -15.10 13.37
C ASN A 24 11.07 -14.34 14.41
N THR A 25 11.19 -14.71 15.69
CA THR A 25 10.60 -14.01 16.86
C THR A 25 10.99 -12.52 16.96
N LYS A 26 12.15 -12.15 16.41
CA LYS A 26 12.65 -10.76 16.39
C LYS A 26 11.88 -9.92 15.38
N GLN A 27 11.66 -10.44 14.18
CA GLN A 27 10.85 -9.77 13.16
C GLN A 27 9.40 -9.60 13.60
N ALA A 28 8.80 -10.63 14.21
CA ALA A 28 7.46 -10.52 14.79
C ALA A 28 7.38 -9.44 15.88
N LYS A 29 8.40 -9.34 16.74
CA LYS A 29 8.50 -8.29 17.77
C LYS A 29 8.66 -6.90 17.15
N LEU A 30 9.51 -6.74 16.14
CA LEU A 30 9.74 -5.46 15.46
C LEU A 30 8.49 -4.99 14.73
N LEU A 31 7.79 -5.89 14.01
CA LEU A 31 6.52 -5.59 13.36
C LEU A 31 5.49 -5.10 14.37
N ARG A 32 5.35 -5.79 15.52
CA ARG A 32 4.43 -5.38 16.59
C ARG A 32 4.76 -4.00 17.17
N GLN A 33 6.05 -3.67 17.32
CA GLN A 33 6.48 -2.36 17.80
C GLN A 33 6.20 -1.27 16.78
N ALA A 34 6.47 -1.52 15.49
CA ALA A 34 6.15 -0.60 14.41
C ALA A 34 4.64 -0.29 14.36
N SER A 35 3.79 -1.32 14.45
CA SER A 35 2.33 -1.18 14.46
C SER A 35 1.80 -0.31 15.62
N ALA A 36 2.49 -0.27 16.76
CA ALA A 36 2.07 0.53 17.91
C ALA A 36 2.31 2.04 17.71
N THR A 37 3.20 2.43 16.79
CA THR A 37 3.61 3.82 16.54
C THR A 37 2.88 4.50 15.38
N LEU A 38 2.17 3.73 14.53
CA LEU A 38 1.56 4.20 13.27
C LEU A 38 0.17 4.87 13.43
N GLY A 39 -0.22 5.24 14.66
CA GLY A 39 -1.50 5.87 14.97
C GLY A 39 -2.53 4.85 15.47
N SER A 40 -3.19 5.19 16.58
CA SER A 40 -4.10 4.29 17.33
C SER A 40 -5.50 4.18 16.73
N GLY A 41 -5.72 4.62 15.49
CA GLY A 41 -7.00 4.57 14.80
C GLY A 41 -7.23 3.22 14.15
N ASN A 42 -8.49 2.78 14.08
CA ASN A 42 -8.85 1.63 13.27
C ASN A 42 -8.77 2.02 11.79
N LEU A 43 -7.76 1.52 11.08
CA LEU A 43 -7.55 1.80 9.65
C LEU A 43 -8.79 1.50 8.79
N ARG A 44 -9.63 0.55 9.21
CA ARG A 44 -10.85 0.20 8.45
C ARG A 44 -11.88 1.31 8.42
N ASP A 45 -11.89 2.17 9.44
CA ASP A 45 -12.90 3.22 9.55
C ASP A 45 -12.51 4.46 8.74
N ILE A 46 -11.20 4.63 8.45
CA ILE A 46 -10.67 5.80 7.71
C ILE A 46 -10.59 5.58 6.20
N ILE A 47 -10.70 4.34 5.72
CA ILE A 47 -10.69 4.04 4.26
C ILE A 47 -12.07 4.13 3.62
N LEU A 48 -13.12 4.34 4.42
CA LEU A 48 -14.49 4.43 3.93
C LEU A 48 -14.70 5.74 3.15
N LEU A 49 -15.41 5.65 2.03
CA LEU A 49 -15.87 6.83 1.28
C LEU A 49 -16.70 7.73 2.22
N PRO A 50 -16.29 8.99 2.44
CA PRO A 50 -17.06 9.90 3.27
C PRO A 50 -18.43 10.22 2.64
N TYR A 51 -19.43 10.48 3.48
CA TYR A 51 -20.79 10.74 3.00
C TYR A 51 -20.84 12.02 2.15
N GLY A 52 -21.30 11.88 0.91
CA GLY A 52 -21.49 13.00 -0.02
C GLY A 52 -20.28 13.32 -0.89
N GLU A 53 -19.16 12.59 -0.73
CA GLU A 53 -17.99 12.69 -1.62
C GLU A 53 -18.17 11.85 -2.87
N ASP A 54 -17.48 12.25 -3.94
CA ASP A 54 -17.39 11.46 -5.16
C ASP A 54 -16.41 10.28 -5.00
N GLU A 55 -16.77 9.13 -5.56
CA GLU A 55 -15.97 7.90 -5.42
C GLU A 55 -14.62 8.02 -6.15
N ASN A 56 -14.61 8.60 -7.35
CA ASN A 56 -13.39 8.73 -8.14
C ASN A 56 -12.47 9.80 -7.54
N GLU A 57 -13.00 10.91 -7.05
CA GLU A 57 -12.23 11.91 -6.30
C GLU A 57 -11.59 11.29 -5.04
N TRP A 58 -12.35 10.47 -4.29
CA TRP A 58 -11.83 9.80 -3.10
C TRP A 58 -10.71 8.82 -3.45
N ILE A 59 -10.89 7.99 -4.48
CA ILE A 59 -9.87 7.05 -4.95
C ILE A 59 -8.63 7.81 -5.43
N ALA A 60 -8.80 8.88 -6.20
CA ALA A 60 -7.70 9.69 -6.73
C ALA A 60 -6.86 10.32 -5.62
N ALA A 61 -7.51 10.91 -4.61
CA ALA A 61 -6.84 11.47 -3.44
C ALA A 61 -6.01 10.39 -2.72
N ASN A 62 -6.59 9.20 -2.52
CA ASN A 62 -5.90 8.09 -1.86
C ASN A 62 -4.72 7.57 -2.69
N ILE A 63 -4.88 7.37 -4.01
CA ILE A 63 -3.79 6.92 -4.89
C ILE A 63 -2.62 7.90 -4.85
N SER A 64 -2.92 9.21 -4.94
CA SER A 64 -1.91 10.27 -4.87
C SER A 64 -1.13 10.23 -3.56
N ASP A 65 -1.83 10.05 -2.44
CA ASP A 65 -1.21 9.92 -1.12
C ASP A 65 -0.41 8.63 -0.94
N PHE A 66 -0.88 7.51 -1.48
CA PHE A 66 -0.14 6.24 -1.45
C PHE A 66 1.12 6.32 -2.30
N PHE A 67 1.03 6.86 -3.52
CA PHE A 67 2.18 7.05 -4.39
C PHE A 67 3.27 7.88 -3.71
N ARG A 68 2.91 9.03 -3.12
CA ARG A 68 3.85 9.87 -2.37
C ARG A 68 4.52 9.10 -1.23
N GLN A 69 3.75 8.34 -0.45
CA GLN A 69 4.28 7.55 0.67
C GLN A 69 5.24 6.45 0.20
N VAL A 70 4.89 5.72 -0.87
CA VAL A 70 5.72 4.66 -1.45
C VAL A 70 7.01 5.25 -2.03
N SER A 71 6.92 6.35 -2.78
CA SER A 71 8.09 7.05 -3.34
C SER A 71 9.05 7.52 -2.25
N MET A 72 8.52 8.09 -1.16
CA MET A 72 9.33 8.47 0.00
C MET A 72 9.98 7.26 0.67
N LEU A 73 9.22 6.18 0.87
CA LEU A 73 9.73 4.95 1.49
C LEU A 73 10.86 4.34 0.65
N TYR A 74 10.67 4.25 -0.66
CA TYR A 74 11.70 3.75 -1.57
C TYR A 74 12.94 4.65 -1.55
N GLY A 75 12.77 5.97 -1.50
CA GLY A 75 13.88 6.93 -1.35
C GLY A 75 14.74 6.72 -0.10
N MET A 76 14.21 6.09 0.96
CA MET A 76 14.99 5.77 2.16
C MET A 76 15.87 4.52 2.02
N ILE A 77 15.58 3.63 1.07
CA ILE A 77 16.27 2.34 0.91
C ILE A 77 16.97 2.18 -0.46
N SER A 78 16.75 3.13 -1.37
CA SER A 78 17.21 3.04 -2.76
C SER A 78 18.73 2.90 -2.89
N GLU A 79 19.51 3.49 -1.97
CA GLU A 79 20.98 3.36 -1.96
C GLU A 79 21.48 1.91 -1.73
N HIS A 80 20.62 1.04 -1.19
CA HIS A 80 20.92 -0.37 -0.99
C HIS A 80 20.44 -1.27 -2.14
N CYS A 81 19.77 -0.70 -3.14
CA CYS A 81 19.21 -1.38 -4.29
C CYS A 81 19.99 -0.97 -5.56
N SER A 82 20.93 -1.80 -6.00
CA SER A 82 21.69 -1.65 -7.25
C SER A 82 21.44 -2.84 -8.17
N ASP A 83 21.94 -2.75 -9.40
CA ASP A 83 21.98 -3.86 -10.36
C ASP A 83 22.69 -5.10 -9.78
N GLU A 84 23.65 -4.93 -8.88
CA GLU A 84 24.34 -6.06 -8.25
C GLU A 84 23.62 -6.60 -7.00
N THR A 85 23.04 -5.73 -6.16
CA THR A 85 22.38 -6.17 -4.92
C THR A 85 20.97 -6.68 -5.16
N CYS A 86 20.29 -6.16 -6.19
CA CYS A 86 18.93 -6.50 -6.57
C CYS A 86 18.82 -6.77 -8.08
N PRO A 87 19.50 -7.80 -8.61
CA PRO A 87 19.63 -8.04 -10.06
C PRO A 87 18.34 -8.44 -10.77
N ARG A 88 17.28 -8.75 -10.01
CA ARG A 88 15.96 -9.12 -10.51
C ARG A 88 14.90 -8.48 -9.63
N MET A 89 13.82 -8.01 -10.23
CA MET A 89 12.65 -7.55 -9.48
C MET A 89 11.87 -8.76 -8.94
N ILE A 90 12.08 -9.12 -7.68
CA ILE A 90 11.46 -10.29 -7.05
C ILE A 90 10.81 -9.94 -5.70
N ALA A 91 9.77 -10.68 -5.33
CA ALA A 91 9.19 -10.66 -3.98
C ALA A 91 9.28 -12.05 -3.36
N GLY A 92 10.37 -12.30 -2.62
CA GLY A 92 10.72 -13.66 -2.19
C GLY A 92 11.24 -14.50 -3.36
N GLU A 93 11.30 -15.81 -3.16
CA GLU A 93 11.78 -16.74 -4.21
C GLU A 93 10.67 -17.16 -5.20
N GLU A 94 9.41 -16.88 -4.86
CA GLU A 94 8.23 -17.39 -5.59
C GLU A 94 7.75 -16.47 -6.71
N TYR A 95 8.05 -15.17 -6.62
CA TYR A 95 7.50 -14.17 -7.53
C TYR A 95 8.61 -13.32 -8.15
N GLU A 96 8.63 -13.28 -9.48
CA GLU A 96 9.46 -12.39 -10.29
C GLU A 96 8.56 -11.53 -11.17
N TYR A 97 8.85 -10.23 -11.21
CA TYR A 97 8.05 -9.24 -11.91
C TYR A 97 8.77 -8.79 -13.19
N PHE A 98 8.03 -8.78 -14.28
CA PHE A 98 8.48 -8.29 -15.58
C PHE A 98 7.72 -7.02 -15.90
N TRP A 99 8.42 -6.03 -16.44
CA TRP A 99 7.81 -4.77 -16.81
C TRP A 99 7.19 -4.89 -18.21
N SER A 100 6.12 -4.15 -18.48
CA SER A 100 5.55 -4.02 -19.82
C SER A 100 5.27 -2.55 -20.09
N ASP A 101 5.61 -2.08 -21.29
CA ASP A 101 5.23 -0.72 -21.69
C ASP A 101 3.73 -0.63 -22.02
N SER A 102 3.24 0.60 -22.23
CA SER A 102 1.86 0.90 -22.61
C SER A 102 1.43 0.30 -23.97
N LYS A 103 2.36 -0.30 -24.72
CA LYS A 103 2.08 -1.01 -25.99
C LYS A 103 1.93 -2.52 -25.79
N GLY A 104 2.00 -2.99 -24.55
CA GLY A 104 1.82 -4.40 -24.19
C GLY A 104 3.02 -5.27 -24.56
N ALA A 105 4.16 -4.68 -24.94
CA ALA A 105 5.38 -5.43 -25.12
C ALA A 105 5.99 -5.71 -23.73
N VAL A 106 6.07 -6.98 -23.35
CA VAL A 106 6.81 -7.39 -22.15
C VAL A 106 8.27 -7.00 -22.39
N MET A 107 8.79 -6.11 -21.55
CA MET A 107 10.19 -5.73 -21.55
C MET A 107 11.03 -6.90 -21.02
N GLU A 108 12.31 -6.88 -21.41
CA GLU A 108 13.30 -7.81 -20.87
C GLU A 108 13.36 -7.71 -19.33
N PRO A 109 13.57 -8.84 -18.62
CA PRO A 109 13.80 -8.83 -17.19
C PRO A 109 14.88 -7.80 -16.83
N CYS A 110 14.58 -6.97 -15.83
CA CYS A 110 15.49 -5.92 -15.38
C CYS A 110 15.74 -5.98 -13.86
N PRO A 111 16.85 -5.37 -13.41
CA PRO A 111 17.10 -5.17 -11.99
C PRO A 111 15.98 -4.42 -11.26
N ALA A 112 15.83 -4.67 -9.97
CA ALA A 112 14.73 -4.12 -9.18
C ALA A 112 14.73 -2.59 -9.12
N ASN A 113 15.91 -1.98 -9.02
CA ASN A 113 16.07 -0.52 -9.05
C ASN A 113 15.56 0.08 -10.37
N VAL A 114 15.84 -0.57 -11.50
CA VAL A 114 15.37 -0.15 -12.83
C VAL A 114 13.86 -0.35 -12.97
N TYR A 115 13.34 -1.50 -12.53
CA TYR A 115 11.90 -1.76 -12.54
C TYR A 115 11.13 -0.70 -11.74
N ILE A 116 11.60 -0.39 -10.53
CA ILE A 116 10.93 0.58 -9.65
C ILE A 116 11.00 1.98 -10.26
N ASP A 117 12.09 2.35 -10.92
CA ASP A 117 12.20 3.63 -11.64
C ASP A 117 11.15 3.74 -12.76
N TYR A 118 10.98 2.69 -13.58
CA TYR A 118 9.93 2.65 -14.60
C TYR A 118 8.53 2.73 -13.98
N MET A 119 8.29 2.00 -12.89
CA MET A 119 7.01 2.00 -12.19
C MET A 119 6.67 3.38 -11.63
N LEU A 120 7.60 4.02 -10.90
CA LEU A 120 7.35 5.31 -10.29
C LEU A 120 7.19 6.41 -11.34
N SER A 121 7.96 6.34 -12.43
CA SER A 121 7.85 7.28 -13.55
C SER A 121 6.50 7.13 -14.26
N TRP A 122 6.07 5.90 -14.55
CA TRP A 122 4.77 5.66 -15.18
C TRP A 122 3.61 6.13 -14.30
N VAL A 123 3.61 5.82 -13.00
CA VAL A 123 2.54 6.29 -12.09
C VAL A 123 2.52 7.82 -12.01
N GLN A 124 3.68 8.48 -12.01
CA GLN A 124 3.75 9.94 -12.05
C GLN A 124 3.16 10.50 -13.34
N GLU A 125 3.46 9.91 -14.50
CA GLU A 125 2.90 10.32 -15.79
C GLU A 125 1.37 10.19 -15.80
N GLU A 126 0.81 9.10 -15.25
CA GLU A 126 -0.64 8.93 -15.14
C GLU A 126 -1.25 9.99 -14.20
N LEU A 127 -0.65 10.23 -13.04
CA LEU A 127 -1.13 11.25 -12.08
C LEU A 127 -1.07 12.68 -12.62
N ASP A 128 -0.15 12.95 -13.57
CA ASP A 128 -0.02 14.24 -14.24
C ASP A 128 -0.92 14.36 -15.50
N ASP A 129 -1.53 13.27 -15.96
CA ASP A 129 -2.43 13.29 -17.12
C ASP A 129 -3.82 13.79 -16.72
N GLU A 130 -4.16 15.03 -17.10
CA GLU A 130 -5.47 15.65 -16.88
C GLU A 130 -6.66 14.89 -17.51
N ASN A 131 -6.41 13.96 -18.44
CA ASN A 131 -7.45 13.09 -18.96
C ASN A 131 -7.74 11.89 -18.04
N VAL A 132 -6.78 11.51 -17.19
CA VAL A 132 -6.91 10.40 -16.24
C VAL A 132 -7.25 10.94 -14.84
N PHE A 133 -6.49 11.93 -14.37
CA PHE A 133 -6.67 12.59 -13.08
C PHE A 133 -6.92 14.10 -13.27
N PRO A 134 -8.17 14.52 -13.56
CA PRO A 134 -8.49 15.93 -13.73
C PRO A 134 -8.23 16.73 -12.45
N SER A 135 -7.46 17.81 -12.55
CA SER A 135 -7.14 18.67 -11.41
C SER A 135 -8.07 19.89 -11.28
N GLN A 136 -8.84 20.18 -12.34
CA GLN A 136 -9.76 21.31 -12.38
C GLN A 136 -11.15 20.94 -11.85
N ILE A 137 -11.65 21.79 -10.94
CA ILE A 137 -13.00 21.65 -10.37
C ILE A 137 -14.05 21.65 -11.49
N GLY A 138 -14.88 20.60 -11.51
CA GLY A 138 -16.00 20.47 -12.45
C GLY A 138 -15.66 19.74 -13.76
N LEU A 139 -14.48 19.14 -13.88
CA LEU A 139 -14.20 18.12 -14.88
C LEU A 139 -14.44 16.73 -14.27
N ASP A 140 -15.11 15.87 -15.01
CA ASP A 140 -15.41 14.50 -14.60
C ASP A 140 -14.25 13.56 -14.95
N PHE A 141 -14.03 12.54 -14.12
CA PHE A 141 -13.19 11.40 -14.47
C PHE A 141 -13.76 10.65 -15.68
N LEU A 142 -12.91 10.07 -16.51
CA LEU A 142 -13.33 9.19 -17.60
C LEU A 142 -13.92 7.88 -17.01
N ASN A 143 -15.16 7.54 -17.38
CA ASN A 143 -15.85 6.30 -16.99
C ASN A 143 -15.33 5.05 -17.71
#